data_AF-A0A2T2RQR8-F1
#
_entry.id   AF-A0A2T2RQR8-F1
#
_cell.length_a   1.000
_cell.length_b   1.000
_cell.length_c   1.000
_cell.angle_alpha   90.00
_cell.angle_beta   90.00
_cell.angle_gamma   90.00
#
_symmetry.space_group_name_H-M   'P 1'
#
loop_
_entity.id
_entity.type
_entity.pdbx_description
1 polymer ?
#
loop_
_entity_poly.entity_id
_entity_poly.type
_entity_poly.pdbx_seq_one_letter_code
_entity_poly.pdbx_strand_id
1 'polypeptide(L)'
;MDKKELLLKSRTIFCYENIMPRNAEEICQHIQDVNLDTRDKTEEVPLTFTINSGGGDPFAARKIAIWLGDIQEFYEKSETSLKPRILVRGCAISAAAILVAYAKSYKVPVYVEPHTIMKFHDFDIMPQQDWFSRKRLSSLVAS
;
A
#
# COMPACT_ATOMS: atom_id res chain seq x y z
N MET A 1 14.90 22.15 -3.64
CA MET A 1 15.03 20.68 -3.60
C MET A 1 13.76 20.09 -4.17
N ASP A 2 13.86 19.20 -5.15
CA ASP A 2 12.69 18.62 -5.84
C ASP A 2 11.93 17.67 -4.89
N LYS A 3 10.59 17.68 -4.94
CA LYS A 3 9.73 16.82 -4.11
C LYS A 3 10.00 15.34 -4.38
N LYS A 4 10.34 14.98 -5.63
CA LYS A 4 10.69 13.60 -6.01
C LYS A 4 12.00 13.16 -5.35
N GLU A 5 13.00 14.03 -5.32
CA GLU A 5 14.29 13.78 -4.66
C GLU A 5 14.14 13.62 -3.14
N LEU A 6 13.26 14.40 -2.52
CA LEU A 6 12.95 14.30 -1.09
C LEU A 6 12.27 12.97 -0.74
N LEU A 7 11.33 12.52 -1.58
CA LEU A 7 10.64 11.23 -1.39
C LEU A 7 11.59 10.04 -1.55
N LEU A 8 12.47 10.07 -2.56
CA LEU A 8 13.50 9.05 -2.75
C LEU A 8 14.44 8.96 -1.53
N LYS A 9 14.96 10.11 -1.06
CA LYS A 9 15.81 10.17 0.15
C LYS A 9 15.09 9.74 1.42
N SER A 10 13.77 10.00 1.52
CA SER A 10 12.98 9.59 2.68
C SER A 10 12.66 8.09 2.70
N ARG A 11 12.91 7.39 1.58
CA ARG A 11 12.62 5.96 1.38
C ARG A 11 11.20 5.58 1.81
N THR A 12 10.28 6.52 1.63
CA THR A 12 8.89 6.40 2.05
C THR A 12 8.00 6.50 0.82
N ILE A 13 7.18 5.47 0.62
CA ILE A 13 6.24 5.38 -0.49
C ILE A 13 4.82 5.43 0.09
N PHE A 14 3.97 6.27 -0.49
CA PHE A 14 2.60 6.48 0.01
C PHE A 14 1.59 5.88 -0.96
N CYS A 15 0.69 5.04 -0.45
CA CYS A 15 -0.45 4.48 -1.13
C CYS A 15 -1.73 5.03 -0.50
N TYR A 16 -2.09 6.26 -0.87
CA TYR A 16 -3.24 7.00 -0.31
C TYR A 16 -4.44 7.07 -1.26
N GLU A 17 -4.21 6.76 -2.53
CA GLU A 17 -5.27 6.68 -3.53
C GLU A 17 -5.81 5.25 -3.62
N ASN A 18 -6.93 5.08 -4.33
CA ASN A 18 -7.41 3.75 -4.70
C ASN A 18 -6.36 3.08 -5.60
N ILE A 19 -6.03 1.83 -5.30
CA ILE A 19 -5.05 1.04 -6.02
C ILE A 19 -5.62 0.68 -7.39
N MET A 20 -5.09 1.25 -8.45
CA MET A 20 -5.51 1.03 -9.84
C MET A 20 -4.31 0.55 -10.64
N PRO A 21 -4.49 -0.13 -11.79
CA PRO A 21 -3.36 -0.64 -12.58
C PRO A 21 -2.27 0.42 -12.86
N ARG A 22 -2.68 1.64 -13.25
CA ARG A 22 -1.77 2.74 -13.55
C ARG A 22 -0.96 3.20 -12.34
N ASN A 23 -1.61 3.54 -11.22
CA ASN A 23 -0.86 4.05 -10.06
C ASN A 23 -0.10 2.93 -9.35
N ALA A 24 -0.53 1.67 -9.47
CA ALA A 24 0.24 0.53 -9.01
C ALA A 24 1.55 0.37 -9.79
N GLU A 25 1.56 0.65 -11.10
CA GLU A 25 2.79 0.69 -11.90
C GLU A 25 3.73 1.81 -11.44
N GLU A 26 3.21 3.02 -11.23
CA GLU A 26 3.99 4.15 -10.68
C GLU A 26 4.57 3.81 -9.30
N ILE A 27 3.78 3.17 -8.43
CA ILE A 27 4.22 2.67 -7.13
C ILE A 27 5.33 1.62 -7.28
N CYS A 28 5.17 0.63 -8.16
CA CYS A 28 6.17 -0.41 -8.38
C CYS A 28 7.48 0.17 -8.92
N GLN A 29 7.40 1.15 -9.83
CA GLN A 29 8.58 1.85 -10.32
C GLN A 29 9.28 2.60 -9.19
N HIS A 30 8.54 3.31 -8.34
CA HIS A 30 9.13 3.98 -7.17
C HIS A 30 9.77 2.99 -6.18
N ILE A 31 9.17 1.82 -5.98
CA ILE A 31 9.75 0.76 -5.15
C ILE A 31 11.10 0.31 -5.73
N GLN A 32 11.18 0.11 -7.04
CA GLN A 32 12.44 -0.25 -7.72
C GLN A 32 13.48 0.85 -7.61
N ASP A 33 13.11 2.10 -7.89
CA ASP A 33 14.01 3.25 -7.87
C ASP A 33 14.64 3.42 -6.47
N VAL A 34 13.83 3.33 -5.40
CA VAL A 34 14.32 3.40 -4.02
C VAL A 34 15.23 2.21 -3.71
N ASN A 35 14.87 0.99 -4.15
CA ASN A 35 15.68 -0.19 -3.89
C ASN A 35 17.05 -0.13 -4.60
N LEU A 36 17.11 0.37 -5.84
CA LEU A 36 18.35 0.56 -6.57
C LEU A 36 19.28 1.58 -5.89
N ASP A 37 18.75 2.72 -5.45
CA ASP A 37 19.54 3.74 -4.74
C ASP A 37 20.15 3.20 -3.42
N THR A 38 19.49 2.19 -2.81
CA THR A 38 19.99 1.52 -1.60
C THR A 38 21.17 0.60 -1.85
N ARG A 39 21.26 -0.02 -3.03
CA ARG A 39 22.36 -0.94 -3.34
C ARG A 39 23.69 -0.20 -3.44
N ASP A 40 23.64 1.09 -3.77
CA ASP A 40 24.82 1.92 -4.00
C ASP A 40 25.22 2.78 -2.80
N LYS A 41 24.41 2.85 -1.73
CA LYS A 41 24.64 3.73 -0.57
C LYS A 41 24.51 2.99 0.77
N THR A 42 25.35 3.38 1.74
CA THR A 42 25.33 2.93 3.14
C THR A 42 24.15 3.49 3.94
N GLU A 43 22.97 3.62 3.34
CA GLU A 43 21.80 4.17 4.03
C GLU A 43 21.27 3.20 5.09
N GLU A 44 21.12 3.67 6.33
CA GLU A 44 20.64 2.88 7.46
C GLU A 44 19.10 2.79 7.56
N VAL A 45 18.37 3.43 6.65
CA VAL A 45 16.91 3.57 6.74
C VAL A 45 16.21 2.48 5.90
N PRO A 46 15.26 1.71 6.44
CA PRO A 46 14.51 0.74 5.65
C PRO A 46 13.47 1.40 4.75
N LEU A 47 13.16 0.76 3.60
CA LEU A 47 12.04 1.16 2.76
C LEU A 47 10.74 1.07 3.57
N THR A 48 9.99 2.18 3.65
CA THR A 48 8.73 2.25 4.38
C THR A 48 7.57 2.48 3.40
N PHE A 49 6.68 1.51 3.29
CA PHE A 49 5.49 1.58 2.44
C PHE A 49 4.26 1.90 3.29
N THR A 50 3.70 3.10 3.12
CA THR A 50 2.59 3.60 3.93
C THR A 50 1.26 3.42 3.20
N ILE A 51 0.28 2.77 3.83
CA ILE A 51 -1.04 2.49 3.26
C ILE A 51 -2.10 3.30 4.01
N ASN A 52 -2.91 4.05 3.26
CA ASN A 52 -4.16 4.63 3.73
C ASN A 52 -5.15 4.66 2.55
N SER A 53 -5.76 3.52 2.23
CA SER A 53 -6.52 3.36 0.98
C SER A 53 -7.83 2.60 1.17
N GLY A 54 -8.85 3.07 0.46
CA GLY A 54 -10.18 2.46 0.40
C GLY A 54 -10.26 1.19 -0.45
N GLY A 55 -9.18 0.80 -1.13
CA GLY A 55 -9.12 -0.41 -1.95
C GLY A 55 -8.82 -0.13 -3.41
N GLY A 56 -9.50 -0.83 -4.32
CA GLY A 56 -9.26 -0.75 -5.77
C GLY A 56 -9.15 -2.12 -6.43
N ASP A 57 -8.27 -2.22 -7.42
CA ASP A 57 -7.98 -3.45 -8.17
C ASP A 57 -7.11 -4.41 -7.35
N PRO A 58 -7.58 -5.66 -7.10
CA PRO A 58 -6.85 -6.65 -6.31
C PRO A 58 -5.59 -7.20 -7.00
N PHE A 59 -5.56 -7.23 -8.33
CA PHE A 59 -4.41 -7.67 -9.10
C PHE A 59 -3.32 -6.61 -9.07
N ALA A 60 -3.72 -5.34 -9.17
CA ALA A 60 -2.82 -4.22 -8.98
C ALA A 60 -2.21 -4.22 -7.55
N ALA A 61 -3.03 -4.45 -6.52
CA ALA A 61 -2.57 -4.64 -5.15
C ALA A 61 -1.60 -5.83 -5.02
N ARG A 62 -1.94 -6.99 -5.59
CA ARG A 62 -1.06 -8.17 -5.58
C ARG A 62 0.29 -7.89 -6.23
N LYS A 63 0.32 -7.15 -7.34
CA LYS A 63 1.55 -6.75 -8.04
C LYS A 63 2.49 -5.97 -7.12
N ILE A 64 1.96 -4.98 -6.37
CA ILE A 64 2.74 -4.21 -5.40
C ILE A 64 3.29 -5.12 -4.28
N ALA A 65 2.47 -6.04 -3.75
CA ALA A 65 2.92 -6.97 -2.70
C ALA A 65 4.06 -7.87 -3.16
N ILE A 66 4.03 -8.35 -4.42
CA ILE A 66 5.11 -9.16 -4.99
C ILE A 66 6.43 -8.38 -4.98
N TRP A 67 6.44 -7.12 -5.44
CA TRP A 67 7.64 -6.28 -5.41
C TRP A 67 8.20 -6.08 -4.00
N LEU A 68 7.32 -5.86 -3.00
CA LEU A 68 7.75 -5.77 -1.61
C LEU A 68 8.31 -7.10 -1.08
N GLY A 69 7.72 -8.22 -1.50
CA GLY A 69 8.19 -9.57 -1.18
C GLY A 69 9.56 -9.89 -1.78
N ASP A 70 9.78 -9.56 -3.05
CA ASP A 70 11.06 -9.77 -3.74
C ASP A 70 12.19 -9.00 -3.04
N ILE A 71 11.90 -7.77 -2.59
CA ILE A 71 12.84 -6.95 -1.81
C ILE A 71 13.10 -7.56 -0.43
N GLN A 72 12.05 -8.04 0.25
CA GLN A 72 12.19 -8.74 1.53
C GLN A 72 13.08 -9.97 1.40
N GLU A 73 12.88 -10.79 0.37
CA GLU A 73 13.69 -11.99 0.13
C GLU A 73 15.16 -11.64 -0.16
N PHE A 74 15.40 -10.60 -0.97
CA PHE A 74 16.74 -10.08 -1.22
C PHE A 74 17.45 -9.66 0.07
N TYR A 75 16.75 -8.97 0.97
CA TYR A 75 17.33 -8.50 2.24
C TYR A 75 17.44 -9.59 3.31
N GLU A 76 16.61 -10.62 3.27
CA GLU A 76 16.78 -11.81 4.11
C GLU A 76 18.09 -12.54 3.81
N LYS A 77 18.53 -12.56 2.54
CA LYS A 77 19.77 -13.23 2.11
C LYS A 77 21.04 -12.42 2.38
N SER A 78 20.93 -11.11 2.64
CA SER A 78 22.08 -10.20 2.72
C SER A 78 22.47 -9.78 4.15
N GLU A 79 21.95 -10.46 5.18
CA GLU A 79 22.22 -10.20 6.61
C GLU A 79 21.99 -8.74 7.08
N THR A 80 21.34 -7.91 6.26
CA THR A 80 21.10 -6.50 6.56
C THR A 80 19.77 -6.28 7.28
N SER A 81 19.71 -5.21 8.07
CA SER A 81 18.51 -4.74 8.76
C SER A 81 17.58 -3.88 7.89
N LEU A 82 17.94 -3.62 6.62
CA LEU A 82 17.22 -2.71 5.71
C LEU A 82 15.95 -3.29 5.08
N LYS A 83 15.36 -4.30 5.72
CA LYS A 83 14.16 -4.98 5.26
C LYS A 83 13.00 -3.99 5.07
N PRO A 84 12.21 -4.12 3.99
CA PRO A 84 11.07 -3.25 3.75
C PRO A 84 10.05 -3.44 4.87
N ARG A 85 9.27 -2.41 5.16
CA ARG A 85 8.17 -2.49 6.13
C ARG A 85 6.93 -1.78 5.61
N ILE A 86 5.78 -2.26 6.04
CA ILE A 86 4.49 -1.63 5.78
C ILE A 86 4.01 -0.91 7.03
N LEU A 87 3.52 0.31 6.86
CA LEU A 87 2.81 1.07 7.89
C LEU A 87 1.39 1.36 7.41
N VAL A 88 0.38 0.81 8.08
CA VAL A 88 -1.02 1.04 7.75
C VAL A 88 -1.60 2.12 8.67
N ARG A 89 -2.08 3.20 8.07
CA ARG A 89 -2.57 4.41 8.74
C ARG A 89 -4.00 4.71 8.27
N GLY A 90 -4.90 5.04 9.18
CA GLY A 90 -6.27 5.42 8.84
C GLY A 90 -7.12 4.24 8.33
N CYS A 91 -6.94 3.79 7.09
CA CYS A 91 -7.69 2.66 6.55
C CYS A 91 -6.92 1.78 5.55
N ALA A 92 -7.25 0.48 5.54
CA ALA A 92 -6.91 -0.43 4.46
C ALA A 92 -8.12 -1.34 4.19
N ILE A 93 -8.84 -1.04 3.12
CA ILE A 93 -10.11 -1.70 2.77
C ILE A 93 -9.93 -2.47 1.45
N SER A 94 -10.63 -3.61 1.29
CA SER A 94 -10.66 -4.40 0.05
C SER A 94 -9.26 -4.71 -0.50
N ALA A 95 -8.92 -4.28 -1.71
CA ALA A 95 -7.61 -4.47 -2.34
C ALA A 95 -6.44 -3.97 -1.47
N ALA A 96 -6.62 -2.92 -0.67
CA ALA A 96 -5.59 -2.45 0.24
C ALA A 96 -5.41 -3.39 1.44
N ALA A 97 -6.50 -3.99 1.95
CA ALA A 97 -6.41 -5.05 2.96
C ALA A 97 -5.76 -6.32 2.38
N ILE A 98 -6.06 -6.65 1.12
CA ILE A 98 -5.44 -7.75 0.36
C ILE A 98 -3.93 -7.51 0.17
N LEU A 99 -3.53 -6.29 -0.18
CA LEU A 99 -2.12 -5.88 -0.27
C LEU A 99 -1.38 -6.17 1.03
N VAL A 100 -1.96 -5.76 2.17
CA VAL A 100 -1.40 -6.00 3.51
C VAL A 100 -1.30 -7.50 3.80
N ALA A 101 -2.33 -8.27 3.47
CA ALA A 101 -2.35 -9.73 3.68
C ALA A 101 -1.27 -10.45 2.84
N TYR A 102 -1.13 -10.09 1.56
CA TYR A 102 -0.08 -10.64 0.70
C TYR A 102 1.31 -10.26 1.19
N ALA A 103 1.55 -9.01 1.54
CA ALA A 103 2.84 -8.58 2.07
C ALA A 103 3.23 -9.35 3.34
N LYS A 104 2.26 -9.59 4.24
CA LYS A 104 2.46 -10.44 5.41
C LYS A 104 2.80 -11.88 5.03
N SER A 105 2.17 -12.44 3.97
CA SER A 105 2.51 -13.77 3.46
C SER A 105 3.93 -13.86 2.90
N TYR A 106 4.45 -12.75 2.37
CA TYR A 106 5.85 -12.59 1.95
C TYR A 106 6.79 -12.22 3.10
N LYS A 107 6.34 -12.31 4.35
CA LYS A 107 7.11 -11.99 5.57
C LYS A 107 7.58 -10.53 5.66
N VAL A 108 6.99 -9.62 4.88
CA VAL A 108 7.22 -8.18 5.04
C VAL A 108 6.60 -7.75 6.38
N PRO A 109 7.36 -7.14 7.30
CA PRO A 109 6.82 -6.61 8.55
C PRO A 109 5.70 -5.60 8.31
N VAL A 110 4.55 -5.81 8.97
CA VAL A 110 3.38 -4.94 8.89
C VAL A 110 3.10 -4.33 10.27
N TYR A 111 3.06 -2.99 10.31
CA TYR A 111 2.68 -2.21 11.47
C TYR A 111 1.36 -1.51 11.19
N VAL A 112 0.45 -1.51 12.16
CA VAL A 112 -0.90 -0.95 12.01
C VAL A 112 -1.11 0.07 13.13
N GLU A 113 -1.45 1.31 12.78
CA GLU A 113 -1.78 2.32 13.80
C GLU A 113 -3.05 1.90 14.57
N PRO A 114 -3.15 2.19 15.89
CA PRO A 114 -4.25 1.68 16.74
C PRO A 114 -5.67 2.05 16.27
N HIS A 115 -5.81 3.15 15.52
CA HIS A 115 -7.08 3.67 15.03
C HIS A 115 -7.38 3.26 13.57
N THR A 116 -6.53 2.42 12.98
CA THR A 116 -6.68 1.99 11.58
C THR A 116 -7.86 1.03 11.43
N ILE A 117 -8.69 1.29 10.41
CA ILE A 117 -9.77 0.41 9.99
C ILE A 117 -9.26 -0.52 8.89
N MET A 118 -9.18 -1.81 9.19
CA MET A 118 -8.94 -2.84 8.18
C MET A 118 -10.22 -3.62 7.89
N LYS A 119 -10.60 -3.71 6.61
CA LYS A 119 -11.81 -4.41 6.21
C LYS A 119 -11.62 -5.21 4.92
N PHE A 120 -11.96 -6.49 4.98
CA PHE A 120 -12.18 -7.32 3.80
C PHE A 120 -13.67 -7.31 3.47
N HIS A 121 -13.98 -7.24 2.18
CA HIS A 121 -15.31 -7.48 1.66
C HIS A 121 -15.17 -8.06 0.26
N ASP A 122 -16.21 -8.75 -0.20
CA ASP A 122 -16.25 -9.27 -1.56
C ASP A 122 -16.08 -8.13 -2.58
N PHE A 123 -15.58 -8.45 -3.77
CA PHE A 123 -15.60 -7.50 -4.87
C PHE A 123 -17.03 -7.05 -5.05
N ASP A 124 -17.31 -5.78 -4.79
CA ASP A 124 -18.52 -5.17 -5.30
C ASP A 124 -18.39 -5.22 -6.82
N ILE A 125 -18.86 -6.30 -7.44
CA ILE A 125 -19.29 -6.31 -8.84
C ILE A 125 -20.60 -5.49 -8.85
N MET A 126 -20.51 -4.22 -8.45
CA MET A 126 -21.61 -3.28 -8.54
C MET A 126 -21.21 -2.24 -9.60
N PRO A 127 -22.04 -2.05 -10.64
CA PRO A 127 -21.80 -1.03 -11.64
C PRO A 127 -21.78 0.33 -10.94
N GLN A 128 -20.75 1.13 -11.19
CA GLN A 128 -20.55 2.53 -10.79
C GLN A 128 -21.77 3.22 -10.15
N GLN A 129 -22.05 2.95 -8.87
CA GLN A 129 -23.04 3.70 -8.10
C GLN A 129 -22.44 4.16 -6.78
N ASP A 130 -21.97 5.41 -6.81
CA ASP A 130 -21.85 6.38 -5.74
C ASP A 130 -21.91 5.85 -4.30
N TRP A 131 -20.75 5.48 -3.77
CA TRP A 131 -20.50 5.29 -2.34
C TRP A 131 -20.84 6.56 -1.51
N PHE A 132 -20.91 7.73 -2.16
CA PHE A 132 -21.28 9.00 -1.54
C PHE A 132 -22.79 9.30 -1.52
N SER A 133 -23.65 8.45 -2.10
CA SER A 133 -25.10 8.69 -2.13
C SER A 133 -25.84 8.26 -0.85
N ARG A 134 -25.23 8.38 0.33
CA ARG A 134 -25.95 8.32 1.63
C ARG A 134 -26.74 9.61 1.91
N LYS A 135 -27.56 10.04 0.96
CA LYS A 135 -28.62 11.06 1.13
C LYS A 135 -30.03 10.56 0.83
N ARG A 136 -30.25 9.24 0.70
CA ARG A 136 -31.61 8.66 0.60
C ARG A 136 -31.87 7.62 1.69
N LEU A 137 -31.84 8.04 2.94
CA LEU A 137 -32.51 7.33 4.04
C LEU A 137 -33.41 8.26 4.86
N SER A 138 -33.82 9.42 4.31
CA SER A 138 -34.80 10.32 4.94
C SER A 138 -36.22 10.20 4.37
N SER A 139 -36.52 9.24 3.48
CA SER A 139 -37.86 9.09 2.89
C SER A 139 -38.55 7.75 3.19
N LEU A 140 -38.07 6.99 4.18
CA LEU A 140 -38.72 5.74 4.62
C LEU A 140 -39.12 5.78 6.11
N VAL A 141 -39.06 6.95 6.73
CA VAL A 141 -39.63 7.23 8.06
C VAL A 141 -40.30 8.61 8.03
N ALA A 142 -41.22 8.82 7.08
CA ALA A 142 -42.23 9.88 7.11
C ALA A 142 -43.14 9.73 5.89
N SER A 143 -44.17 8.88 6.00
CA SER A 143 -45.49 8.95 5.33
C SER A 143 -46.27 7.68 5.67
#